data_AF-A0AAD4PI71-F1
#
_entry.id   AF-A0AAD4PI71-F1
#
_cell.length_a   1.000
_cell.length_b   1.000
_cell.length_c   1.000
_cell.angle_alpha   90.00
_cell.angle_beta   90.00
_cell.angle_gamma   90.00
#
_symmetry.space_group_name_H-M   'P 1'
#
loop_
_entity.id
_entity.type
_entity.pdbx_description
1 polymer ?
#
loop_
_entity_poly.entity_id
_entity_poly.type
_entity_poly.pdbx_seq_one_letter_code
_entity_poly.pdbx_strand_id
1 'polypeptide(L)'
;MKIIQLLHMWCVITSIDALGYIIRYEMKKARCLNPPRTARRVESVIGDCQEEVKNKLVTEAYEILKEQVSQEQRPLDPHSDSVELIESLDWPPLLEQPPVVSPPNASSYNEYIIYDEPEPRRRVARLVRSLKRLDVASAGIYHPTLVPLEDKRIAGCLLHCVYARNDAIDKNGWPTLDGLVDFYSEGVHEHGFFMATLRSVNLCLRAMTNKYHVNRKQLPRKGESCDLAFDV
;
A
#
# COMPACT_ATOMS: atom_id res chain seq x y z
N MET A 1 8.28 -73.20 -11.28
CA MET A 1 7.67 -71.90 -11.65
C MET A 1 7.13 -71.10 -10.46
N LYS A 2 6.59 -71.71 -9.39
CA LYS A 2 5.99 -70.99 -8.25
C LYS A 2 6.99 -70.20 -7.37
N ILE A 3 8.22 -70.69 -7.20
CA ILE A 3 9.24 -70.06 -6.33
C ILE A 3 9.78 -68.75 -6.92
N ILE A 4 9.96 -68.70 -8.24
CA ILE A 4 10.47 -67.50 -8.94
C ILE A 4 9.43 -66.37 -8.88
N GLN A 5 8.13 -66.70 -9.00
CA GLN A 5 7.06 -65.71 -8.85
C GLN A 5 6.95 -65.16 -7.43
N LEU A 6 7.15 -66.00 -6.40
CA LEU A 6 7.17 -65.56 -5.00
C LEU A 6 8.34 -64.59 -4.72
N LEU A 7 9.52 -64.86 -5.28
CA LEU A 7 10.69 -63.98 -5.18
C LEU A 7 10.45 -62.62 -5.85
N HIS A 8 9.82 -62.60 -7.04
CA HIS A 8 9.48 -61.34 -7.71
C HIS A 8 8.45 -60.53 -6.91
N MET A 9 7.43 -61.17 -6.37
CA MET A 9 6.43 -60.50 -5.53
C MET A 9 7.05 -59.90 -4.27
N TRP A 10 7.96 -60.62 -3.61
CA TRP A 10 8.67 -60.11 -2.44
C TRP A 10 9.58 -58.92 -2.79
N CYS A 11 10.28 -58.97 -3.92
CA CYS A 11 11.12 -57.88 -4.39
C CYS A 11 10.31 -56.60 -4.67
N VAL A 12 9.14 -56.73 -5.32
CA VAL A 12 8.25 -55.58 -5.59
C VAL A 12 7.70 -54.97 -4.29
N ILE A 13 7.30 -55.79 -3.32
CA ILE A 13 6.79 -55.31 -2.02
C ILE A 13 7.87 -54.50 -1.28
N THR A 14 9.09 -55.04 -1.18
CA THR A 14 10.20 -54.32 -0.50
C THR A 14 10.58 -53.01 -1.20
N SER A 15 10.42 -52.94 -2.53
CA SER A 15 10.71 -51.74 -3.32
C SER A 15 9.66 -50.64 -3.09
N ILE A 16 8.39 -51.00 -2.95
CA ILE A 16 7.29 -50.07 -2.68
C ILE A 16 7.40 -49.51 -1.25
N ASP A 17 7.76 -50.36 -0.27
CA ASP A 17 7.97 -49.92 1.11
C ASP A 17 9.15 -48.95 1.24
N ALA A 18 10.25 -49.20 0.51
CA ALA A 18 11.38 -48.28 0.45
C ALA A 18 11.00 -46.92 -0.17
N LEU A 19 10.22 -46.92 -1.26
CA LEU A 19 9.73 -45.70 -1.89
C LEU A 19 8.78 -44.92 -0.95
N GLY A 20 7.89 -45.62 -0.25
CA GLY A 20 7.01 -45.02 0.76
C GLY A 20 7.79 -44.42 1.93
N TYR A 21 8.91 -45.03 2.33
CA TYR A 21 9.79 -44.50 3.38
C TYR A 21 10.49 -43.22 2.94
N ILE A 22 11.00 -43.17 1.70
CA ILE A 22 11.63 -41.97 1.12
C ILE A 22 10.63 -40.82 0.99
N ILE A 23 9.41 -41.10 0.49
CA ILE A 23 8.35 -40.08 0.37
C ILE A 23 7.95 -39.55 1.75
N ARG A 24 7.78 -40.42 2.76
CA ARG A 24 7.48 -39.98 4.13
C ARG A 24 8.63 -39.22 4.78
N TYR A 25 9.88 -39.53 4.44
CA TYR A 25 11.05 -38.82 4.93
C TYR A 25 11.14 -37.40 4.33
N GLU A 26 10.92 -37.25 3.03
CA GLU A 26 10.83 -35.95 2.34
C GLU A 26 9.66 -35.11 2.87
N MET A 27 8.46 -35.69 3.03
CA MET A 27 7.31 -34.97 3.60
C MET A 27 7.51 -34.54 5.06
N LYS A 28 8.34 -35.24 5.83
CA LYS A 28 8.69 -34.85 7.21
C LYS A 28 9.71 -33.71 7.27
N LYS A 29 10.51 -33.51 6.22
CA LYS A 29 11.42 -32.36 6.08
C LYS A 29 10.68 -31.06 5.78
N ALA A 30 9.44 -31.12 5.30
CA ALA A 30 8.58 -29.97 5.03
C ALA A 30 7.79 -29.46 6.26
N ARG A 31 8.30 -29.66 7.49
CA ARG A 31 7.69 -29.04 8.68
C ARG A 31 8.08 -27.57 8.73
N CYS A 32 7.11 -26.74 8.37
CA CYS A 32 6.97 -25.30 8.62
C CYS A 32 8.25 -24.63 9.13
N LEU A 33 9.07 -24.18 8.21
CA LEU A 33 10.02 -23.11 8.51
C LEU A 33 9.22 -21.95 9.12
N ASN A 34 9.79 -21.32 10.15
CA ASN A 34 9.17 -20.15 10.73
C ASN A 34 8.93 -19.13 9.59
N PRO A 35 7.70 -18.60 9.46
CA PRO A 35 7.43 -17.58 8.47
C PRO A 35 8.34 -16.37 8.70
N PRO A 36 8.64 -15.59 7.66
CA PRO A 36 9.52 -14.41 7.78
C PRO A 36 9.06 -13.51 8.91
N ARG A 37 10.02 -13.09 9.75
CA ARG A 37 9.77 -12.24 10.92
C ARG A 37 9.52 -10.78 10.58
N THR A 38 9.57 -10.43 9.30
CA THR A 38 9.31 -9.09 8.77
C THR A 38 8.03 -8.47 9.36
N ALA A 39 6.94 -9.24 9.50
CA ALA A 39 5.70 -8.75 10.10
C ALA A 39 5.89 -8.23 11.54
N ARG A 40 6.66 -8.94 12.36
CA ARG A 40 6.94 -8.52 13.75
C ARG A 40 7.84 -7.28 13.81
N ARG A 41 8.82 -7.17 12.91
CA ARG A 41 9.66 -5.96 12.79
C ARG A 41 8.80 -4.76 12.43
N VAL A 42 7.93 -4.91 11.43
CA VAL A 42 6.97 -3.86 11.04
C VAL A 42 6.12 -3.47 12.25
N GLU A 43 5.48 -4.42 12.93
CA GLU A 43 4.65 -4.16 14.12
C GLU A 43 5.40 -3.43 15.24
N SER A 44 6.69 -3.71 15.42
CA SER A 44 7.49 -3.07 16.47
C SER A 44 7.78 -1.58 16.22
N VAL A 45 7.77 -1.13 14.96
CA VAL A 45 8.14 0.25 14.59
C VAL A 45 7.01 1.02 13.90
N ILE A 46 5.91 0.35 13.56
CA ILE A 46 4.84 0.94 12.75
C ILE A 46 4.19 2.14 13.44
N GLY A 47 4.01 2.09 14.76
CA GLY A 47 3.43 3.20 15.53
C GLY A 47 4.28 4.46 15.45
N ASP A 48 5.59 4.32 15.65
CA ASP A 48 6.54 5.43 15.54
C ASP A 48 6.57 5.99 14.12
N CYS A 49 6.56 5.12 13.12
CA CYS A 49 6.53 5.52 11.72
C CYS A 49 5.22 6.21 11.32
N GLN A 50 4.08 5.79 11.88
CA GLN A 50 2.79 6.45 11.65
C GLN A 50 2.78 7.88 12.18
N GLU A 51 3.28 8.09 13.40
CA GLU A 51 3.39 9.43 13.97
C GLU A 51 4.41 10.29 13.20
N GLU A 52 5.51 9.71 12.73
CA GLU A 52 6.48 10.43 11.89
C GLU A 52 5.86 10.91 10.57
N VAL A 53 5.14 10.05 9.87
CA VAL A 53 4.47 10.40 8.61
C VAL A 53 3.38 11.44 8.85
N LYS A 54 2.57 11.27 9.89
CA LYS A 54 1.53 12.25 10.28
C LYS A 54 2.12 13.63 10.58
N ASN A 55 3.20 13.70 11.36
CA ASN A 55 3.84 14.96 11.69
C ASN A 55 4.45 15.63 10.45
N LYS A 56 5.06 14.86 9.54
CA LYS A 56 5.56 15.37 8.26
C LYS A 56 4.44 15.96 7.41
N LEU A 57 3.32 15.25 7.27
CA LEU A 57 2.17 15.73 6.50
C LEU A 57 1.58 17.03 7.08
N VAL A 58 1.42 17.11 8.40
CA VAL A 58 0.91 18.32 9.07
C VAL A 58 1.87 19.50 8.88
N THR A 59 3.17 19.25 8.98
CA THR A 59 4.19 20.29 8.81
C THR A 59 4.22 20.80 7.36
N GLU A 60 4.21 19.89 6.37
CA GLU A 60 4.15 20.26 4.95
C GLU A 60 2.88 21.07 4.63
N ALA A 61 1.72 20.65 5.15
CA ALA A 61 0.48 21.40 4.98
C ALA A 61 0.55 22.80 5.62
N TYR A 62 1.12 22.90 6.81
CA TYR A 62 1.30 24.19 7.49
C TYR A 62 2.23 25.13 6.71
N GLU A 63 3.34 24.63 6.16
CA GLU A 63 4.25 25.42 5.34
C GLU A 63 3.58 25.95 4.07
N ILE A 64 2.80 25.11 3.38
CA ILE A 64 2.03 25.51 2.19
C ILE A 64 1.03 26.62 2.55
N LEU A 65 0.26 26.44 3.63
CA LEU A 65 -0.73 27.43 4.07
C LEU A 65 -0.07 28.74 4.47
N LYS A 66 1.07 28.68 5.16
CA LYS A 66 1.84 29.87 5.56
C LYS A 66 2.35 30.64 4.33
N GLU A 67 2.82 29.95 3.30
CA GLU A 67 3.27 30.58 2.06
C GLU A 67 2.10 31.28 1.33
N GLN A 68 0.93 30.65 1.28
CA GLN A 68 -0.28 31.23 0.69
C GLN A 68 -0.75 32.49 1.42
N VAL A 69 -0.85 32.43 2.75
CA VAL A 69 -1.26 33.59 3.57
C VAL A 69 -0.25 34.74 3.45
N SER A 70 1.05 34.43 3.37
CA SER A 70 2.09 35.45 3.18
C SER A 70 2.03 36.12 1.81
N GLN A 71 1.50 35.44 0.79
CA GLN A 71 1.28 36.02 -0.54
C GLN A 71 0.00 36.86 -0.62
N GLU A 72 -1.05 36.52 0.14
CA GLU A 72 -2.31 37.27 0.16
C GLU A 72 -2.29 38.51 1.06
N GLN A 73 -1.40 38.57 2.06
CA GLN A 73 -1.17 39.77 2.85
C GLN A 73 -0.42 40.83 2.02
N ARG A 74 -1.19 41.73 1.37
CA ARG A 74 -0.63 42.99 0.81
C ARG A 74 0.14 43.75 1.90
N PRO A 75 1.21 44.48 1.56
CA PRO A 75 1.85 45.40 2.49
C PRO A 75 0.79 46.37 3.00
N LEU A 76 0.58 46.42 4.33
CA LEU A 76 -0.21 47.47 4.95
C LEU A 76 0.49 48.80 4.67
N ASP A 77 -0.12 49.63 3.83
CA ASP A 77 0.32 50.99 3.59
C ASP A 77 0.13 51.77 4.90
N PRO A 78 1.19 52.33 5.54
CA PRO A 78 1.09 52.98 6.84
C PRO A 78 0.23 54.25 6.86
N HIS A 79 -0.34 54.66 5.73
CA HIS A 79 -1.07 55.92 5.56
C HIS A 79 -2.57 55.80 5.23
N SER A 80 -3.16 54.60 5.27
CA SER A 80 -4.63 54.47 5.17
C SER A 80 -5.27 54.35 6.56
N ASP A 81 -5.84 55.43 7.08
CA ASP A 81 -6.73 55.47 8.25
C ASP A 81 -8.11 54.84 7.95
N SER A 82 -8.13 53.67 7.35
CA SER A 82 -9.33 52.85 7.16
C SER A 82 -9.08 51.49 7.75
N VAL A 83 -9.39 51.36 9.05
CA VAL A 83 -9.52 50.07 9.71
C VAL A 83 -10.79 49.42 9.16
N GLU A 84 -10.67 48.66 8.07
CA GLU A 84 -11.67 47.64 7.77
C GLU A 84 -11.46 46.50 8.77
N LEU A 85 -12.38 46.42 9.72
CA LEU A 85 -12.54 45.31 10.63
C LEU A 85 -12.51 44.02 9.80
N ILE A 86 -11.55 43.14 10.08
CA ILE A 86 -11.55 41.78 9.51
C ILE A 86 -12.82 41.11 10.01
N GLU A 87 -13.83 41.10 9.16
CA GLU A 87 -15.06 40.37 9.37
C GLU A 87 -14.68 38.90 9.45
N SER A 88 -14.92 38.33 10.63
CA SER A 88 -14.71 36.92 10.94
C SER A 88 -15.21 36.06 9.78
N LEU A 89 -14.32 35.24 9.23
CA LEU A 89 -14.67 34.21 8.24
C LEU A 89 -15.83 33.38 8.78
N ASP A 90 -16.99 33.62 8.20
CA ASP A 90 -18.24 32.93 8.49
C ASP A 90 -18.06 31.44 8.15
N TRP A 91 -18.18 30.60 9.17
CA TRP A 91 -18.31 29.16 8.97
C TRP A 91 -19.64 28.91 8.23
N PRO A 92 -19.71 28.03 7.21
CA PRO A 92 -20.96 27.83 6.48
C PRO A 92 -22.06 27.39 7.46
N PRO A 93 -23.25 28.02 7.41
CA PRO A 93 -24.29 27.74 8.39
C PRO A 93 -24.81 26.32 8.23
N LEU A 94 -24.93 25.63 9.37
CA LEU A 94 -25.70 24.40 9.52
C LEU A 94 -27.13 24.69 9.06
N LEU A 95 -27.57 24.02 8.00
CA LEU A 95 -28.97 24.03 7.59
C LEU A 95 -29.83 23.46 8.73
N GLU A 96 -30.64 24.32 9.32
CA GLU A 96 -31.74 23.96 10.21
C GLU A 96 -32.73 23.04 9.48
N GLN A 97 -32.91 21.83 10.01
CA GLN A 97 -34.02 20.94 9.67
C GLN A 97 -35.32 21.47 10.29
N PRO A 98 -36.43 21.59 9.54
CA PRO A 98 -37.74 21.79 10.14
C PRO A 98 -38.32 20.46 10.67
N PRO A 99 -39.19 20.49 11.69
CA PRO A 99 -39.51 19.32 12.51
C PRO A 99 -40.74 18.57 11.99
N VAL A 100 -40.66 17.26 11.75
CA VAL A 100 -41.86 16.41 11.60
C VAL A 100 -41.62 14.97 12.08
N VAL A 101 -42.18 14.67 13.25
CA VAL A 101 -42.95 13.47 13.66
C VAL A 101 -42.66 12.12 12.97
N SER A 102 -42.19 11.14 13.76
CA SER A 102 -42.21 9.68 13.49
C SER A 102 -43.52 9.02 13.97
N PRO A 103 -43.91 7.75 13.64
CA PRO A 103 -43.34 6.68 12.77
C PRO A 103 -44.47 5.99 11.90
N PRO A 104 -44.44 4.71 11.42
CA PRO A 104 -43.40 3.68 11.22
C PRO A 104 -43.37 3.02 9.79
N ASN A 105 -42.35 2.19 9.52
CA ASN A 105 -42.28 1.04 8.57
C ASN A 105 -43.04 1.10 7.23
N ALA A 106 -42.31 1.09 6.10
CA ALA A 106 -42.51 0.09 5.04
C ALA A 106 -41.47 0.24 3.92
N SER A 107 -40.91 -0.91 3.56
CA SER A 107 -40.20 -1.25 2.33
C SER A 107 -40.92 -0.85 1.04
N SER A 108 -40.15 -0.74 -0.06
CA SER A 108 -40.59 -0.59 -1.45
C SER A 108 -41.07 0.84 -1.75
N TYR A 109 -40.53 1.57 -2.72
CA TYR A 109 -40.53 1.25 -4.15
C TYR A 109 -39.40 2.01 -4.85
N ASN A 110 -38.53 1.28 -5.55
CA ASN A 110 -37.84 1.83 -6.72
C ASN A 110 -38.88 1.93 -7.84
N GLU A 111 -39.36 3.13 -8.13
CA GLU A 111 -40.18 3.36 -9.32
C GLU A 111 -39.40 4.18 -10.34
N TYR A 112 -39.05 3.50 -11.42
CA TYR A 112 -38.40 4.00 -12.60
C TYR A 112 -39.28 5.06 -13.30
N ILE A 113 -38.68 6.21 -13.66
CA ILE A 113 -39.18 6.99 -14.78
C ILE A 113 -38.19 6.80 -15.93
N ILE A 114 -38.59 5.94 -16.86
CA ILE A 114 -38.03 5.76 -18.20
C ILE A 114 -38.55 6.91 -19.07
N TYR A 115 -37.65 7.65 -19.70
CA TYR A 115 -37.95 8.39 -20.92
C TYR A 115 -36.99 7.93 -22.02
N ASP A 116 -37.60 7.52 -23.14
CA ASP A 116 -36.99 7.04 -24.38
C ASP A 116 -36.31 8.16 -25.21
N GLU A 117 -35.07 7.86 -25.64
CA GLU A 117 -34.32 8.30 -26.85
C GLU A 117 -34.09 9.79 -27.23
N PRO A 118 -33.05 10.14 -28.03
CA PRO A 118 -31.95 9.36 -28.63
C PRO A 118 -30.53 9.87 -28.29
N GLU A 119 -29.49 9.17 -28.76
CA GLU A 119 -28.04 9.35 -28.52
C GLU A 119 -27.48 10.79 -28.34
N PRO A 120 -26.50 10.97 -27.43
CA PRO A 120 -25.11 11.07 -27.89
C PRO A 120 -24.17 10.14 -27.08
N ARG A 121 -23.96 8.94 -27.62
CA ARG A 121 -23.34 7.76 -26.99
C ARG A 121 -21.83 7.82 -26.72
N ARG A 122 -21.20 8.99 -26.56
CA ARG A 122 -19.74 9.09 -26.35
C ARG A 122 -19.27 9.80 -25.08
N ARG A 123 -20.07 10.68 -24.47
CA ARG A 123 -19.66 11.40 -23.24
C ARG A 123 -20.05 10.66 -21.96
N VAL A 124 -21.24 10.05 -21.94
CA VAL A 124 -21.77 9.34 -20.76
C VAL A 124 -20.97 8.06 -20.46
N ALA A 125 -20.37 7.43 -21.48
CA ALA A 125 -19.50 6.27 -21.29
C ALA A 125 -18.20 6.58 -20.51
N ARG A 126 -17.70 7.83 -20.54
CA ARG A 126 -16.57 8.23 -19.68
C ARG A 126 -17.01 8.48 -18.25
N LEU A 127 -18.17 9.10 -18.08
CA LEU A 127 -18.73 9.42 -16.76
C LEU A 127 -19.14 8.13 -16.02
N VAL A 128 -19.77 7.17 -16.72
CA VAL A 128 -20.10 5.84 -16.17
C VAL A 128 -18.85 5.00 -15.89
N ARG A 129 -17.75 5.15 -16.65
CA ARG A 129 -16.47 4.52 -16.31
C ARG A 129 -15.81 5.16 -15.08
N SER A 130 -15.93 6.47 -14.91
CA SER A 130 -15.46 7.15 -13.70
C SER A 130 -16.29 6.75 -12.47
N LEU A 131 -17.62 6.66 -12.60
CA LEU A 131 -18.50 6.21 -11.52
C LEU A 131 -18.30 4.73 -11.17
N LYS A 132 -18.13 3.84 -12.16
CA LYS A 132 -17.78 2.43 -11.89
C LYS A 132 -16.41 2.25 -11.22
N ARG A 133 -15.47 3.19 -11.42
CA ARG A 133 -14.18 3.18 -10.67
C ARG A 133 -14.35 3.64 -9.21
N LEU A 134 -15.31 4.52 -8.94
CA LEU A 134 -15.66 4.95 -7.59
C LEU A 134 -16.41 3.85 -6.80
N ASP A 135 -17.22 3.03 -7.47
CA ASP A 135 -17.91 1.89 -6.82
C ASP A 135 -16.93 0.81 -6.33
N VAL A 136 -15.78 0.62 -7.00
CA VAL A 136 -14.74 -0.33 -6.55
C VAL A 136 -14.04 0.17 -5.27
N ALA A 137 -13.85 1.49 -5.14
CA ALA A 137 -13.32 2.08 -3.91
C ALA A 137 -14.33 2.00 -2.75
N SER A 138 -15.64 2.12 -3.03
CA SER A 138 -16.69 2.02 -2.00
C SER A 138 -17.06 0.58 -1.61
N ALA A 139 -16.68 -0.43 -2.41
CA ALA A 139 -17.02 -1.83 -2.17
C ALA A 139 -16.07 -2.58 -1.22
N GLY A 140 -15.06 -1.91 -0.64
CA GLY A 140 -14.16 -2.52 0.34
C GLY A 140 -13.26 -3.64 -0.21
N ILE A 141 -13.25 -3.88 -1.52
CA ILE A 141 -12.36 -4.83 -2.18
C ILE A 141 -11.11 -4.04 -2.61
N TYR A 142 -10.17 -3.88 -1.66
CA TYR A 142 -8.84 -3.35 -1.93
C TYR A 142 -8.11 -4.29 -2.90
N HIS A 143 -8.01 -3.90 -4.18
CA HIS A 143 -7.05 -4.55 -5.06
C HIS A 143 -5.68 -3.89 -4.82
N PRO A 144 -4.60 -4.63 -4.45
CA PRO A 144 -3.32 -4.05 -4.06
C PRO A 144 -2.67 -3.11 -5.10
N THR A 145 -3.10 -3.19 -6.35
CA THR A 145 -2.58 -2.40 -7.48
C THR A 145 -3.40 -1.15 -7.81
N LEU A 146 -4.53 -0.92 -7.14
CA LEU A 146 -5.43 0.22 -7.37
C LEU A 146 -5.49 1.13 -6.14
N VAL A 147 -4.33 1.43 -5.58
CA VAL A 147 -4.19 2.42 -4.50
C VAL A 147 -4.24 3.82 -5.11
N PRO A 148 -5.12 4.73 -4.66
CA PRO A 148 -5.11 6.13 -5.05
C PRO A 148 -3.70 6.73 -4.90
N LEU A 149 -3.34 7.69 -5.76
CA LEU A 149 -1.97 8.24 -5.79
C LEU A 149 -1.53 8.82 -4.43
N GLU A 150 -2.47 9.40 -3.68
CA GLU A 150 -2.24 9.97 -2.36
C GLU A 150 -1.98 8.87 -1.31
N ASP A 151 -2.85 7.87 -1.25
CA ASP A 151 -2.70 6.71 -0.36
C ASP A 151 -1.42 5.92 -0.66
N LYS A 152 -1.02 5.85 -1.94
CA LYS A 152 0.23 5.23 -2.37
C LYS A 152 1.42 5.94 -1.73
N ARG A 153 1.44 7.27 -1.77
CA ARG A 153 2.55 8.06 -1.22
C ARG A 153 2.62 7.95 0.29
N ILE A 154 1.48 7.95 0.99
CA ILE A 154 1.42 7.76 2.44
C ILE A 154 1.95 6.37 2.81
N ALA A 155 1.46 5.32 2.15
CA ALA A 155 1.93 3.95 2.36
C ALA A 155 3.42 3.80 2.04
N GLY A 156 3.90 4.46 0.97
CA GLY A 156 5.30 4.47 0.60
C GLY A 156 6.19 5.15 1.63
N CYS A 157 5.75 6.27 2.22
CA CYS A 157 6.51 6.93 3.27
C CYS A 157 6.52 6.14 4.58
N LEU A 158 5.42 5.44 4.92
CA LEU A 158 5.39 4.49 6.03
C LEU A 158 6.41 3.37 5.81
N LEU A 159 6.39 2.76 4.63
CA LEU A 159 7.30 1.68 4.28
C LEU A 159 8.76 2.13 4.24
N HIS A 160 9.02 3.35 3.73
CA HIS A 160 10.35 3.97 3.76
C HIS A 160 10.85 4.17 5.20
N CYS A 161 9.99 4.63 6.11
CA CYS A 161 10.34 4.74 7.53
C CYS A 161 10.65 3.36 8.14
N VAL A 162 9.84 2.33 7.84
CA VAL A 162 10.10 0.97 8.31
C VAL A 162 11.46 0.48 7.80
N TYR A 163 11.80 0.73 6.53
CA TYR A 163 13.13 0.40 6.00
C TYR A 163 14.24 1.15 6.73
N ALA A 164 14.02 2.43 7.04
CA ALA A 164 14.98 3.23 7.80
C ALA A 164 15.24 2.68 9.20
N ARG A 165 14.19 2.26 9.91
CA ARG A 165 14.28 1.70 11.28
C ARG A 165 14.93 0.32 11.33
N ASN A 166 15.01 -0.37 10.19
CA ASN A 166 15.54 -1.72 10.07
C ASN A 166 16.82 -1.76 9.23
N ASP A 167 17.54 -0.64 9.11
CA ASP A 167 18.82 -0.52 8.39
C ASP A 167 18.77 -0.98 6.92
N ALA A 168 17.58 -0.92 6.30
CA ALA A 168 17.36 -1.34 4.91
C ALA A 168 17.61 -0.22 3.88
N ILE A 169 18.03 0.96 4.34
CA ILE A 169 18.36 2.12 3.51
C ILE A 169 19.86 2.46 3.61
N ASP A 170 20.39 3.15 2.59
CA ASP A 170 21.73 3.72 2.63
C ASP A 170 21.78 5.04 3.42
N LYS A 171 23.00 5.55 3.61
CA LYS A 171 23.27 6.84 4.28
C LYS A 171 22.59 8.04 3.61
N ASN A 172 22.19 7.88 2.36
CA ASN A 172 21.58 8.92 1.55
C ASN A 172 20.05 8.76 1.49
N GLY A 173 19.49 7.77 2.19
CA GLY A 173 18.05 7.57 2.32
C GLY A 173 17.43 6.66 1.24
N TRP A 174 18.23 5.93 0.46
CA TRP A 174 17.73 5.04 -0.59
C TRP A 174 17.70 3.57 -0.15
N PRO A 175 16.65 2.82 -0.47
CA PRO A 175 16.62 1.37 -0.27
C PRO A 175 17.81 0.64 -0.92
N THR A 176 18.36 -0.34 -0.20
CA THR A 176 19.52 -1.13 -0.63
C THR A 176 19.14 -2.58 -0.88
N LEU A 177 19.86 -3.25 -1.78
CA LEU A 177 19.62 -4.66 -2.07
C LEU A 177 19.84 -5.50 -0.81
N ASP A 178 21.00 -5.35 -0.18
CA ASP A 178 21.39 -6.17 0.97
C ASP A 178 20.44 -5.94 2.17
N GLY A 179 20.12 -4.69 2.46
CA GLY A 179 19.24 -4.33 3.56
C GLY A 179 17.80 -4.80 3.37
N LEU A 180 17.24 -4.69 2.16
CA LEU A 180 15.90 -5.20 1.86
C LEU A 180 15.86 -6.74 1.89
N VAL A 181 16.90 -7.41 1.38
CA VAL A 181 16.98 -8.87 1.42
C VAL A 181 17.06 -9.37 2.85
N ASP A 182 17.89 -8.76 3.70
CA ASP A 182 17.94 -9.06 5.13
C ASP A 182 16.56 -8.85 5.78
N PHE A 183 15.94 -7.70 5.55
CA PHE A 183 14.63 -7.36 6.09
C PHE A 183 13.52 -8.36 5.72
N TYR A 184 13.46 -8.80 4.47
CA TYR A 184 12.43 -9.75 4.00
C TYR A 184 12.74 -11.21 4.31
N SER A 185 14.00 -11.58 4.46
CA SER A 185 14.42 -12.95 4.74
C SER A 185 14.70 -13.25 6.21
N GLU A 186 14.63 -12.23 7.06
CA GLU A 186 14.87 -12.39 8.49
C GLU A 186 13.97 -13.46 9.12
N GLY A 187 14.60 -14.36 9.89
CA GLY A 187 13.90 -15.45 10.58
C GLY A 187 13.58 -16.65 9.70
N VAL A 188 13.88 -16.59 8.40
CA VAL A 188 13.80 -17.74 7.49
C VAL A 188 15.19 -18.32 7.28
N HIS A 189 15.38 -19.58 7.66
CA HIS A 189 16.66 -20.28 7.52
C HIS A 189 16.74 -21.16 6.25
N GLU A 190 15.87 -20.89 5.28
CA GLU A 190 15.83 -21.64 4.04
C GLU A 190 16.60 -20.94 2.93
N HIS A 191 17.57 -21.66 2.36
CA HIS A 191 18.36 -21.14 1.24
C HIS A 191 17.50 -20.76 0.03
N GLY A 192 16.47 -21.56 -0.27
CA GLY A 192 15.55 -21.31 -1.38
C GLY A 192 14.80 -19.98 -1.21
N PHE A 193 14.29 -19.72 -0.01
CA PHE A 193 13.61 -18.47 0.32
C PHE A 193 14.55 -17.27 0.19
N PHE A 194 15.75 -17.35 0.77
CA PHE A 194 16.75 -16.28 0.66
C PHE A 194 17.09 -15.98 -0.81
N MET A 195 17.33 -17.01 -1.63
CA MET A 195 17.66 -16.83 -3.04
C MET A 195 16.49 -16.29 -3.87
N ALA A 196 15.27 -16.68 -3.55
CA ALA A 196 14.08 -16.12 -4.16
C ALA A 196 13.95 -14.62 -3.83
N THR A 197 14.07 -14.26 -2.54
CA THR A 197 14.03 -12.86 -2.08
C THR A 197 15.12 -12.02 -2.73
N LEU A 198 16.36 -12.50 -2.76
CA LEU A 198 17.48 -11.81 -3.41
C LEU A 198 17.20 -11.51 -4.88
N ARG A 199 16.67 -12.49 -5.62
CA ARG A 199 16.33 -12.32 -7.05
C ARG A 199 15.18 -11.33 -7.23
N SER A 200 14.12 -11.46 -6.42
CA SER A 200 12.95 -10.59 -6.48
C SER A 200 13.31 -9.14 -6.16
N VAL A 201 13.99 -8.91 -5.04
CA VAL A 201 14.41 -7.56 -4.63
C VAL A 201 15.37 -6.95 -5.66
N ASN A 202 16.33 -7.71 -6.18
CA ASN A 202 17.25 -7.22 -7.21
C ASN A 202 16.50 -6.81 -8.49
N LEU A 203 15.49 -7.59 -8.90
CA LEU A 203 14.67 -7.27 -10.06
C LEU A 203 13.86 -5.98 -9.83
N CYS A 204 13.10 -5.91 -8.73
CA CYS A 204 12.26 -4.76 -8.39
C CYS A 204 13.09 -3.50 -8.21
N LEU A 205 14.15 -3.58 -7.40
CA LEU A 205 15.00 -2.43 -7.10
C LEU A 205 15.68 -1.91 -8.38
N ARG A 206 16.16 -2.77 -9.28
CA ARG A 206 16.74 -2.31 -10.57
C ARG A 206 15.70 -1.67 -11.48
N ALA A 207 14.52 -2.28 -11.60
CA ALA A 207 13.44 -1.73 -12.43
C ALA A 207 12.99 -0.35 -11.93
N MET A 208 12.79 -0.22 -10.62
CA MET A 208 12.29 1.03 -10.04
C MET A 208 13.38 2.10 -9.93
N THR A 209 14.63 1.73 -9.64
CA THR A 209 15.79 2.66 -9.70
C THR A 209 15.90 3.31 -11.07
N ASN A 210 15.68 2.54 -12.14
CA ASN A 210 15.68 3.05 -13.51
C ASN A 210 14.47 3.93 -13.80
N LYS A 211 13.27 3.52 -13.36
CA LYS A 211 12.01 4.26 -13.54
C LYS A 211 12.04 5.65 -12.88
N TYR A 212 12.57 5.72 -11.67
CA TYR A 212 12.63 6.96 -10.87
C TYR A 212 13.93 7.74 -11.05
N HIS A 213 14.83 7.31 -11.96
CA HIS A 213 16.11 7.97 -12.22
C HIS A 213 16.94 8.25 -10.95
N VAL A 214 16.98 7.26 -10.05
CA VAL A 214 17.55 7.41 -8.71
C VAL A 214 19.04 7.75 -8.78
N ASN A 215 19.41 8.88 -8.17
CA ASN A 215 20.80 9.26 -7.96
C ASN A 215 21.23 8.95 -6.52
N ARG A 216 21.86 7.79 -6.32
CA ARG A 216 22.33 7.35 -4.99
C ARG A 216 23.36 8.27 -4.33
N LYS A 217 23.92 9.26 -5.03
CA LYS A 217 24.86 10.25 -4.45
C LYS A 217 24.16 11.45 -3.82
N GLN A 218 22.85 11.60 -4.04
CA GLN A 218 22.07 12.74 -3.56
C GLN A 218 20.96 12.25 -2.65
N LEU A 219 20.53 13.11 -1.72
CA LEU A 219 19.35 12.84 -0.91
C LEU A 219 18.09 12.87 -1.79
N PRO A 220 17.09 12.01 -1.52
CA PRO A 220 15.82 11.99 -2.24
C PRO A 220 15.11 13.34 -2.09
N ARG A 221 14.55 13.83 -3.20
CA ARG A 221 13.78 15.08 -3.21
C ARG A 221 12.30 14.76 -3.24
N LYS A 222 11.47 15.61 -2.61
CA LYS A 222 10.00 15.61 -2.74
C LYS A 222 9.31 14.25 -2.55
N GLY A 223 9.87 13.36 -1.73
CA GLY A 223 9.27 12.05 -1.45
C GLY A 223 9.55 10.95 -2.48
N GLU A 224 10.48 11.14 -3.42
CA GLU A 224 10.87 10.11 -4.40
C GLU A 224 11.29 8.79 -3.74
N SER A 225 11.90 8.84 -2.55
CA SER A 225 12.25 7.65 -1.79
C SER A 225 11.04 6.90 -1.25
N CYS A 226 9.95 7.59 -0.93
CA CYS A 226 8.68 6.98 -0.55
C CYS A 226 8.04 6.24 -1.73
N ASP A 227 8.03 6.88 -2.90
CA ASP A 227 7.46 6.29 -4.12
C ASP A 227 8.25 5.05 -4.57
N LEU A 228 9.59 5.13 -4.48
CA LEU A 228 10.47 4.01 -4.73
C LEU A 228 10.26 2.88 -3.71
N ALA A 229 10.16 3.21 -2.42
CA ALA A 229 9.98 2.21 -1.36
C ALA A 229 8.68 1.42 -1.53
N PHE A 230 7.60 2.06 -1.96
CA PHE A 230 6.32 1.40 -2.23
C PHE A 230 6.36 0.48 -3.45
N ASP A 231 7.04 0.91 -4.52
CA ASP A 231 7.06 0.19 -5.79
C ASP A 231 8.02 -1.02 -5.80
N VAL A 232 8.97 -1.08 -4.85
CA VAL A 232 9.95 -2.16 -4.70
C VAL A 232 9.40 -3.28 -3.83
#